data_AF-A0A142XC44-F1
#
_entry.id   AF-A0A142XC44-F1
#
_cell.length_a   1.000
_cell.length_b   1.000
_cell.length_c   1.000
_cell.angle_alpha   90.00
_cell.angle_beta   90.00
_cell.angle_gamma   90.00
#
_symmetry.space_group_name_H-M   'P 1'
#
loop_
_entity.id
_entity.type
_entity.pdbx_description
1 polymer ?
#
loop_
_entity_poly.entity_id
_entity_poly.type
_entity_poly.pdbx_seq_one_letter_code
_entity_poly.pdbx_strand_id
1 'polypeptide(L)'
;MTDSLRPVPRWLHVWAVLAVIATLVLLAIGQLVTSFAAGMADPVWPTEPWYVFRTATDTEKERFRKDYRFFLEHSHRIAGYTIGGLVIVLSLGVWWTEPRKPARWIALAGTFVLITGYGDFHRGLIAQRNEPTADIQLPMGAARVALAGLGTMLAVAAWGLLARVPGAGLRLLAGLALVAVMIQGLLGGFRVKLNELVGTDLAAFHGIFAQIVFGLLTSIAVLSARASSTASAESRRLGWWAWVLALLVFVQVAFGAMVRHYPIPLSQRLHFATAFVATALAVWALRAVFVDPVSRARAGWFAWALTALLVVQLYLGIEAWLAKFGAYMLPELVPITPEGGAIRTLHALVGSGVWAAALALALSLWRPAPVLGNTLNPHVSVRAAGQD
;
A
#
# COMPACT_ATOMS: atom_id res chain seq x y z
N MET A 1 18.31 -12.56 23.94
CA MET A 1 19.22 -12.90 22.82
C MET A 1 18.52 -13.23 21.49
N THR A 2 17.18 -13.19 21.36
CA THR A 2 16.46 -13.60 20.13
C THR A 2 16.16 -12.50 19.11
N ASP A 3 16.63 -11.26 19.33
CA ASP A 3 16.29 -10.10 18.48
C ASP A 3 17.24 -9.91 17.28
N SER A 4 18.35 -10.65 17.24
CA SER A 4 19.40 -10.56 16.19
C SER A 4 18.94 -10.94 14.78
N LEU A 5 17.77 -11.55 14.62
CA LEU A 5 17.24 -11.99 13.33
C LEU A 5 16.26 -10.99 12.68
N ARG A 6 15.95 -9.87 13.33
CA ARG A 6 15.11 -8.81 12.74
C ARG A 6 16.01 -7.70 12.18
N PRO A 7 15.72 -7.18 10.97
CA PRO A 7 16.52 -6.09 10.40
C PRO A 7 16.21 -4.72 11.04
N VAL A 8 15.11 -4.61 11.78
CA VAL A 8 14.71 -3.41 12.53
C VAL A 8 14.18 -3.80 13.91
N PRO A 9 14.20 -2.87 14.89
CA PRO A 9 13.54 -3.04 16.18
C PRO A 9 12.11 -3.57 16.06
N ARG A 10 11.69 -4.42 17.01
CA ARG A 10 10.36 -5.06 17.01
C ARG A 10 9.20 -4.07 16.88
N TRP A 11 9.30 -2.90 17.52
CA TRP A 11 8.24 -1.89 17.47
C TRP A 11 7.99 -1.36 16.05
N LEU A 12 9.04 -1.22 15.22
CA LEU A 12 8.91 -0.78 13.83
C LEU A 12 8.19 -1.80 12.96
N HIS A 13 8.47 -3.08 13.20
CA HIS A 13 7.73 -4.14 12.52
C HIS A 13 6.24 -4.13 12.89
N VAL A 14 5.92 -3.99 14.19
CA VAL A 14 4.53 -3.87 14.65
C VAL A 14 3.86 -2.65 14.02
N TRP A 15 4.58 -1.52 13.94
CA TRP A 15 4.08 -0.30 13.31
C TRP A 15 3.84 -0.46 11.81
N ALA A 16 4.72 -1.17 11.10
CA ALA A 16 4.52 -1.50 9.68
C ALA A 16 3.28 -2.38 9.47
N VAL A 17 3.05 -3.36 10.34
CA VAL A 17 1.82 -4.19 10.31
C VAL A 17 0.57 -3.35 10.60
N LEU A 18 0.64 -2.45 11.58
CA LEU A 18 -0.45 -1.51 11.87
C LEU A 18 -0.76 -0.62 10.65
N ALA A 19 0.25 -0.11 9.96
CA ALA A 19 0.07 0.70 8.75
C ALA A 19 -0.62 -0.10 7.61
N VAL A 20 -0.27 -1.39 7.45
CA VAL A 20 -0.93 -2.30 6.49
C VAL A 20 -2.40 -2.51 6.86
N ILE A 21 -2.70 -2.80 8.12
CA ILE A 21 -4.08 -3.01 8.60
C ILE A 21 -4.91 -1.73 8.44
N ALA A 22 -4.35 -0.58 8.83
CA ALA A 22 -5.02 0.70 8.69
C ALA A 22 -5.27 1.03 7.20
N THR A 23 -4.33 0.69 6.31
CA THR A 23 -4.50 0.88 4.87
C THR A 23 -5.56 -0.05 4.29
N LEU A 24 -5.71 -1.28 4.79
CA LEU A 24 -6.84 -2.15 4.42
C LEU A 24 -8.18 -1.51 4.80
N VAL A 25 -8.28 -0.89 5.98
CA VAL A 25 -9.48 -0.15 6.39
C VAL A 25 -9.70 1.06 5.47
N LEU A 26 -8.66 1.82 5.15
CA LEU A 26 -8.75 2.94 4.19
C LEU A 26 -9.26 2.48 2.83
N LEU A 27 -8.73 1.36 2.30
CA LEU A 27 -9.16 0.77 1.04
C LEU A 27 -10.62 0.35 1.12
N ALA A 28 -11.05 -0.31 2.20
CA ALA A 28 -12.45 -0.69 2.39
C ALA A 28 -13.40 0.52 2.33
N ILE A 29 -13.07 1.59 3.05
CA ILE A 29 -13.84 2.84 3.00
C ILE A 29 -13.81 3.45 1.59
N GLY A 30 -12.66 3.45 0.92
CA GLY A 30 -12.55 3.96 -0.46
C GLY A 30 -13.35 3.14 -1.48
N GLN A 31 -13.43 1.82 -1.30
CA GLN A 31 -14.29 0.95 -2.10
C GLN A 31 -15.77 1.27 -1.87
N LEU A 32 -16.19 1.56 -0.63
CA LEU A 32 -17.55 2.01 -0.32
C LEU A 32 -17.84 3.37 -0.97
N VAL A 33 -16.90 4.32 -0.87
CA VAL A 33 -17.01 5.64 -1.54
C VAL A 33 -17.26 5.47 -3.04
N THR A 34 -16.60 4.51 -3.67
CA THR A 34 -16.76 4.25 -5.11
C THR A 34 -18.05 3.47 -5.40
N SER A 35 -18.48 2.55 -4.53
CA SER A 35 -19.69 1.72 -4.72
C SER A 35 -20.96 2.54 -4.59
N PHE A 36 -20.98 3.48 -3.65
CA PHE A 36 -22.13 4.33 -3.37
C PHE A 36 -22.07 5.69 -4.10
N ALA A 37 -21.12 5.85 -5.03
CA ALA A 37 -20.88 7.09 -5.77
C ALA A 37 -20.74 8.33 -4.86
N ALA A 38 -20.08 8.16 -3.73
CA ALA A 38 -19.91 9.19 -2.70
C ALA A 38 -18.67 10.05 -2.91
N GLY A 39 -17.81 9.76 -3.89
CA GLY A 39 -16.49 10.43 -4.04
C GLY A 39 -16.52 11.87 -4.54
N MET A 40 -17.69 12.50 -4.61
CA MET A 40 -17.94 13.88 -5.05
C MET A 40 -19.07 14.53 -4.21
N ALA A 41 -19.35 13.99 -3.01
CA ALA A 41 -20.38 14.51 -2.11
C ALA A 41 -19.97 15.84 -1.45
N ASP A 42 -18.67 16.09 -1.35
CA ASP A 42 -18.09 17.38 -0.97
C ASP A 42 -17.26 17.99 -2.11
N PRO A 43 -17.69 19.12 -2.71
CA PRO A 43 -16.89 19.82 -3.71
C PRO A 43 -15.67 20.53 -3.11
N VAL A 44 -15.60 20.67 -1.78
CA VAL A 44 -14.49 21.35 -1.12
C VAL A 44 -13.25 20.46 -1.09
N TRP A 45 -12.20 20.93 -1.75
CA TRP A 45 -10.86 20.35 -1.67
C TRP A 45 -9.80 21.42 -1.96
N PRO A 46 -8.67 21.42 -1.23
CA PRO A 46 -8.32 20.53 -0.11
C PRO A 46 -8.98 20.94 1.20
N THR A 47 -9.20 19.97 2.09
CA THR A 47 -9.64 20.19 3.47
C THR A 47 -8.55 19.79 4.46
N GLU A 48 -8.52 20.41 5.63
CA GLU A 48 -7.63 20.03 6.73
C GLU A 48 -8.03 18.68 7.36
N PRO A 49 -7.10 17.96 8.04
CA PRO A 49 -7.31 16.58 8.49
C PRO A 49 -8.56 16.32 9.33
N TRP A 50 -8.99 17.31 10.11
CA TRP A 50 -10.11 17.22 11.04
C TRP A 50 -11.20 18.24 10.72
N TYR A 51 -11.34 18.61 9.44
CA TYR A 51 -12.23 19.66 8.96
C TYR A 51 -13.65 19.57 9.56
N VAL A 52 -14.32 18.41 9.41
CA VAL A 52 -15.68 18.17 9.94
C VAL A 52 -15.84 18.27 11.45
N PHE A 53 -14.74 18.25 12.22
CA PHE A 53 -14.79 18.36 13.68
C PHE A 53 -14.31 19.71 14.20
N ARG A 54 -13.57 20.50 13.40
CA ARG A 54 -12.93 21.74 13.87
C ARG A 54 -13.46 22.98 13.18
N THR A 55 -13.48 22.97 11.86
CA THR A 55 -13.56 24.19 11.04
C THR A 55 -14.75 24.19 10.09
N ALA A 56 -15.40 23.03 9.89
CA ALA A 56 -16.66 22.93 9.20
C ALA A 56 -17.76 23.74 9.91
N THR A 57 -18.65 24.30 9.11
CA THR A 57 -19.88 24.97 9.55
C THR A 57 -20.82 23.99 10.25
N ASP A 58 -21.79 24.50 11.01
CA ASP A 58 -22.74 23.63 11.71
C ASP A 58 -23.64 22.85 10.74
N THR A 59 -23.96 23.44 9.59
CA THR A 59 -24.65 22.78 8.48
C THR A 59 -23.83 21.60 7.93
N GLU A 60 -22.52 21.77 7.72
CA GLU A 60 -21.64 20.69 7.25
C GLU A 60 -21.47 19.59 8.29
N LYS A 61 -21.39 19.94 9.58
CA LYS A 61 -21.40 18.96 10.68
C LYS A 61 -22.71 18.17 10.73
N GLU A 62 -23.85 18.82 10.46
CA GLU A 62 -25.13 18.14 10.37
C GLU A 62 -25.19 17.22 9.14
N ARG A 63 -24.71 17.67 7.98
CA ARG A 63 -24.55 16.82 6.78
C ARG A 63 -23.69 15.60 7.09
N PHE A 64 -22.57 15.75 7.78
CA PHE A 64 -21.72 14.62 8.19
C PHE A 64 -22.47 13.57 9.04
N ARG A 65 -23.50 13.97 9.79
CA ARG A 65 -24.30 13.05 10.61
C ARG A 65 -25.46 12.41 9.84
N LYS A 66 -26.03 13.11 8.86
CA LYS A 66 -27.29 12.72 8.20
C LYS A 66 -27.15 12.24 6.76
N ASP A 67 -26.15 12.75 6.03
CA ASP A 67 -25.88 12.38 4.64
C ASP A 67 -24.82 11.28 4.58
N TYR A 68 -25.25 10.07 4.23
CA TYR A 68 -24.40 8.89 4.15
C TYR A 68 -23.24 9.04 3.16
N ARG A 69 -23.45 9.72 2.02
CA ARG A 69 -22.38 9.91 1.03
C ARG A 69 -21.33 10.89 1.55
N PHE A 70 -21.77 12.00 2.13
CA PHE A 70 -20.86 12.97 2.75
C PHE A 70 -20.06 12.36 3.91
N PHE A 71 -20.72 11.55 4.75
CA PHE A 71 -20.08 10.78 5.81
C PHE A 71 -19.00 9.82 5.28
N LEU A 72 -19.31 9.02 4.25
CA LEU A 72 -18.35 8.08 3.66
C LEU A 72 -17.13 8.80 3.09
N GLU A 73 -17.34 9.90 2.36
CA GLU A 73 -16.26 10.67 1.75
C GLU A 73 -15.31 11.24 2.80
N HIS A 74 -15.85 11.88 3.85
CA HIS A 74 -15.03 12.45 4.90
C HIS A 74 -14.35 11.40 5.77
N SER A 75 -15.01 10.27 6.03
CA SER A 75 -14.40 9.14 6.71
C SER A 75 -13.19 8.62 5.93
N HIS A 76 -13.28 8.57 4.59
CA HIS A 76 -12.16 8.21 3.73
C HIS A 76 -11.02 9.23 3.78
N ARG A 77 -11.32 10.53 3.73
CA ARG A 77 -10.32 11.61 3.83
C ARG A 77 -9.57 11.57 5.16
N ILE A 78 -10.28 11.42 6.28
CA ILE A 78 -9.69 11.29 7.64
C ILE A 78 -8.79 10.05 7.73
N ALA A 79 -9.25 8.91 7.19
CA ALA A 79 -8.44 7.71 7.14
C ALA A 79 -7.17 7.94 6.30
N GLY A 80 -7.26 8.68 5.18
CA GLY A 80 -6.11 9.08 4.36
C GLY A 80 -5.06 9.86 5.14
N TYR A 81 -5.48 10.89 5.89
CA TYR A 81 -4.57 11.64 6.78
C TYR A 81 -3.95 10.78 7.87
N THR A 82 -4.73 9.85 8.43
CA THR A 82 -4.26 8.89 9.44
C THR A 82 -3.14 8.02 8.87
N ILE A 83 -3.30 7.48 7.66
CA ILE A 83 -2.25 6.72 6.98
C ILE A 83 -1.01 7.59 6.70
N GLY A 84 -1.19 8.84 6.28
CA GLY A 84 -0.10 9.81 6.13
C GLY A 84 0.74 9.93 7.41
N GLY A 85 0.08 10.12 8.56
CA GLY A 85 0.75 10.18 9.86
C GLY A 85 1.49 8.88 10.24
N LEU A 86 0.84 7.71 10.04
CA LEU A 86 1.46 6.41 10.32
C LEU A 86 2.72 6.19 9.47
N VAL A 87 2.69 6.56 8.19
CA VAL A 87 3.81 6.37 7.25
C VAL A 87 4.94 7.37 7.52
N ILE A 88 4.64 8.58 7.99
CA ILE A 88 5.66 9.53 8.48
C ILE A 88 6.42 8.91 9.66
N VAL A 89 5.72 8.41 10.68
CA VAL A 89 6.35 7.76 11.85
C VAL A 89 7.18 6.55 11.42
N LEU A 90 6.65 5.73 10.50
CA LEU A 90 7.36 4.58 9.95
C LEU A 90 8.65 5.00 9.23
N SER A 91 8.59 6.02 8.37
CA SER A 91 9.73 6.51 7.59
C SER A 91 10.82 7.07 8.50
N LEU A 92 10.46 7.97 9.43
CA LEU A 92 11.40 8.54 10.41
C LEU A 92 12.04 7.45 11.27
N GLY A 93 11.23 6.50 11.75
CA GLY A 93 11.71 5.41 12.59
C GLY A 93 12.65 4.46 11.84
N VAL A 94 12.37 4.13 10.58
CA VAL A 94 13.28 3.32 9.75
C VAL A 94 14.57 4.08 9.44
N TRP A 95 14.51 5.38 9.15
CA TRP A 95 15.71 6.22 8.97
C TRP A 95 16.57 6.32 10.23
N TRP A 96 15.94 6.33 11.41
CA TRP A 96 16.65 6.30 12.70
C TRP A 96 17.57 5.08 12.86
N THR A 97 17.29 3.99 12.16
CA THR A 97 18.12 2.77 12.16
C THR A 97 19.35 2.85 11.24
N GLU A 98 19.57 3.96 10.52
CA GLU A 98 20.76 4.14 9.67
C GLU A 98 22.05 4.11 10.51
N PRO A 99 22.95 3.14 10.31
CA PRO A 99 24.14 2.98 11.16
C PRO A 99 25.13 4.14 11.02
N ARG A 100 25.20 4.79 9.84
CA ARG A 100 26.12 5.89 9.60
C ARG A 100 25.52 7.19 10.14
N LYS A 101 26.04 7.65 11.28
CA LYS A 101 25.60 8.88 11.98
C LYS A 101 25.37 10.09 11.06
N PRO A 102 26.29 10.49 10.17
CA PRO A 102 26.04 11.66 9.31
C PRO A 102 24.90 11.41 8.31
N ALA A 103 24.89 10.24 7.65
CA ALA A 103 23.84 9.87 6.70
C ALA A 103 22.45 9.82 7.36
N ARG A 104 22.38 9.33 8.61
CA ARG A 104 21.16 9.32 9.42
C ARG A 104 20.58 10.72 9.55
N TRP A 105 21.37 11.67 10.03
CA TRP A 105 20.91 13.05 10.24
C TRP A 105 20.57 13.77 8.94
N ILE A 106 21.36 13.57 7.88
CA ILE A 106 21.06 14.14 6.56
C ILE A 106 19.73 13.59 6.02
N ALA A 107 19.49 12.29 6.12
CA ALA A 107 18.23 11.70 5.65
C ALA A 107 17.02 12.13 6.49
N LEU A 108 17.17 12.24 7.82
CA LEU A 108 16.11 12.75 8.69
C LEU A 108 15.80 14.22 8.40
N ALA A 109 16.82 15.05 8.18
CA ALA A 109 16.64 16.45 7.76
C ALA A 109 15.95 16.53 6.39
N GLY A 110 16.40 15.75 5.41
CA GLY A 110 15.75 15.67 4.08
C GLY A 110 14.30 15.22 4.16
N THR A 111 14.00 14.22 5.00
CA THR A 111 12.63 13.74 5.25
C THR A 111 11.78 14.82 5.92
N PHE A 112 12.32 15.54 6.90
CA PHE A 112 11.65 16.66 7.54
C PHE A 112 11.33 17.78 6.53
N VAL A 113 12.31 18.19 5.71
CA VAL A 113 12.13 19.19 4.64
C VAL A 113 11.09 18.75 3.62
N LEU A 114 11.05 17.46 3.27
CA LEU A 114 10.01 16.91 2.41
C LEU A 114 8.62 17.05 3.05
N ILE A 115 8.47 16.66 4.32
CA ILE A 115 7.20 16.73 5.05
C ILE A 115 6.71 18.18 5.19
N THR A 116 7.59 19.11 5.58
CA THR A 116 7.22 20.52 5.72
C THR A 116 6.92 21.16 4.37
N GLY A 117 7.73 20.92 3.35
CA GLY A 117 7.47 21.42 1.99
C GLY A 117 6.15 20.90 1.42
N TYR A 118 5.83 19.62 1.63
CA TYR A 118 4.53 19.06 1.25
C TYR A 118 3.37 19.68 2.05
N GLY A 119 3.56 19.89 3.35
CA GLY A 119 2.58 20.57 4.21
C GLY A 119 2.30 22.00 3.76
N ASP A 120 3.35 22.75 3.40
CA ASP A 120 3.25 24.12 2.87
C ASP A 120 2.55 24.16 1.52
N PHE A 121 2.85 23.19 0.65
CA PHE A 121 2.18 23.03 -0.63
C PHE A 121 0.68 22.81 -0.43
N HIS A 122 0.30 21.92 0.49
CA HIS A 122 -1.11 21.67 0.80
C HIS A 122 -1.80 22.87 1.45
N ARG A 123 -1.11 23.63 2.32
CA ARG A 123 -1.64 24.88 2.90
C ARG A 123 -1.87 25.95 1.83
N GLY A 124 -0.95 26.08 0.86
CA GLY A 124 -1.12 26.99 -0.26
C GLY A 124 -2.30 26.63 -1.16
N LEU A 125 -2.61 25.34 -1.32
CA LEU A 125 -3.82 24.90 -2.02
C LEU A 125 -5.10 25.14 -1.19
N ILE A 126 -5.06 24.89 0.12
CA ILE A 126 -6.20 25.17 1.02
C ILE A 126 -6.58 26.67 0.97
N ALA A 127 -5.59 27.57 0.92
CA ALA A 127 -5.84 29.01 0.82
C ALA A 127 -6.60 29.42 -0.44
N GLN A 128 -6.58 28.59 -1.49
CA GLN A 128 -7.22 28.82 -2.79
C GLN A 128 -8.44 27.89 -3.01
N ARG A 129 -8.93 27.17 -1.99
CA ARG A 129 -9.94 26.10 -2.18
C ARG A 129 -11.29 26.58 -2.73
N ASN A 130 -11.60 27.85 -2.54
CA ASN A 130 -12.82 28.52 -3.00
C ASN A 130 -12.67 29.16 -4.39
N GLU A 131 -11.45 29.22 -4.93
CA GLU A 131 -11.20 29.76 -6.26
C GLU A 131 -11.68 28.77 -7.34
N PRO A 132 -12.10 29.26 -8.52
CA PRO A 132 -12.39 28.41 -9.67
C PRO A 132 -11.19 27.55 -10.03
N THR A 133 -11.43 26.31 -10.46
CA THR A 133 -10.36 25.34 -10.74
C THR A 133 -9.34 25.85 -11.78
N ALA A 134 -9.77 26.66 -12.74
CA ALA A 134 -8.90 27.25 -13.76
C ALA A 134 -7.89 28.28 -13.21
N ASP A 135 -8.18 28.88 -12.06
CA ASP A 135 -7.40 29.97 -11.48
C ASP A 135 -6.45 29.50 -10.36
N ILE A 136 -6.54 28.21 -9.98
CA ILE A 136 -5.69 27.63 -8.92
C ILE A 136 -4.23 27.65 -9.36
N GLN A 137 -3.41 28.37 -8.61
CA GLN A 137 -1.96 28.41 -8.81
C GLN A 137 -1.26 27.40 -7.89
N LEU A 138 -0.44 26.54 -8.49
CA LEU A 138 0.35 25.58 -7.73
C LEU A 138 1.41 26.32 -6.89
N PRO A 139 1.54 26.04 -5.57
CA PRO A 139 2.57 26.63 -4.71
C PRO A 139 4.00 26.16 -5.07
N MET A 140 4.56 26.66 -6.17
CA MET A 140 5.83 26.17 -6.74
C MET A 140 7.04 26.35 -5.81
N GLY A 141 7.02 27.34 -4.92
CA GLY A 141 8.05 27.49 -3.88
C GLY A 141 8.08 26.29 -2.94
N ALA A 142 6.93 25.94 -2.36
CA ALA A 142 6.77 24.79 -1.47
C ALA A 142 7.06 23.46 -2.19
N ALA A 143 6.63 23.34 -3.46
CA ALA A 143 6.94 22.18 -4.28
C ALA A 143 8.45 21.97 -4.45
N ARG A 144 9.21 23.04 -4.75
CA ARG A 144 10.69 22.95 -4.86
C ARG A 144 11.35 22.56 -3.54
N VAL A 145 10.87 23.07 -2.41
CA VAL A 145 11.35 22.68 -1.08
C VAL A 145 11.10 21.19 -0.83
N ALA A 146 9.89 20.70 -1.11
CA ALA A 146 9.56 19.29 -0.99
C ALA A 146 10.46 18.40 -1.87
N LEU A 147 10.69 18.80 -3.13
CA LEU A 147 11.56 18.10 -4.06
C LEU A 147 13.02 18.08 -3.62
N ALA A 148 13.53 19.17 -3.01
CA ALA A 148 14.87 19.21 -2.45
C ALA A 148 15.01 18.20 -1.30
N GLY A 149 14.05 18.17 -0.37
CA GLY A 149 14.01 17.19 0.73
C GLY A 149 13.95 15.74 0.22
N LEU A 150 13.11 15.48 -0.80
CA LEU A 150 13.03 14.20 -1.48
C LEU A 150 14.37 13.79 -2.11
N GLY A 151 15.00 14.71 -2.86
CA GLY A 151 16.29 14.48 -3.51
C GLY A 151 17.37 14.10 -2.50
N THR A 152 17.44 14.81 -1.38
CA THR A 152 18.35 14.48 -0.27
C THR A 152 18.08 13.09 0.30
N MET A 153 16.82 12.77 0.61
CA MET A 153 16.43 11.46 1.15
C MET A 153 16.81 10.31 0.19
N LEU A 154 16.48 10.45 -1.09
CA LEU A 154 16.77 9.43 -2.11
C LEU A 154 18.27 9.29 -2.38
N ALA A 155 19.03 10.39 -2.38
CA ALA A 155 20.48 10.35 -2.55
C ALA A 155 21.14 9.54 -1.42
N VAL A 156 20.72 9.75 -0.17
CA VAL A 156 21.24 8.96 0.96
C VAL A 156 20.84 7.49 0.86
N ALA A 157 19.60 7.19 0.42
CA ALA A 157 19.14 5.82 0.22
C ALA A 157 19.93 5.11 -0.89
N ALA A 158 20.11 5.77 -2.03
CA ALA A 158 20.87 5.26 -3.17
C ALA A 158 22.34 5.01 -2.78
N TRP A 159 22.97 5.96 -2.10
CA TRP A 159 24.31 5.76 -1.54
C TRP A 159 24.34 4.54 -0.62
N GLY A 160 23.36 4.41 0.28
CA GLY A 160 23.26 3.27 1.20
C GLY A 160 23.16 1.92 0.48
N LEU A 161 22.42 1.86 -0.64
CA LEU A 161 22.33 0.67 -1.48
C LEU A 161 23.65 0.34 -2.17
N LEU A 162 24.28 1.34 -2.80
CA LEU A 162 25.57 1.19 -3.49
C LEU A 162 26.66 0.74 -2.50
N ALA A 163 26.68 1.32 -1.31
CA ALA A 163 27.59 0.97 -0.23
C ALA A 163 27.18 -0.30 0.53
N ARG A 164 26.10 -0.99 0.11
CA ARG A 164 25.56 -2.22 0.73
C ARG A 164 25.36 -2.12 2.24
N VAL A 165 24.91 -0.97 2.71
CA VAL A 165 24.65 -0.71 4.12
C VAL A 165 23.49 -1.59 4.58
N PRO A 166 23.62 -2.31 5.72
CA PRO A 166 22.54 -3.12 6.26
C PRO A 166 21.25 -2.31 6.41
N GLY A 167 20.13 -2.82 5.88
CA GLY A 167 18.82 -2.17 5.95
C GLY A 167 18.58 -1.04 4.93
N ALA A 168 19.51 -0.74 4.03
CA ALA A 168 19.35 0.35 3.04
C ALA A 168 18.12 0.18 2.15
N GLY A 169 17.80 -1.06 1.72
CA GLY A 169 16.60 -1.35 0.94
C GLY A 169 15.31 -1.02 1.69
N LEU A 170 15.25 -1.28 3.00
CA LEU A 170 14.08 -0.96 3.81
C LEU A 170 13.90 0.56 3.98
N ARG A 171 15.01 1.31 4.09
CA ARG A 171 14.99 2.79 4.12
C ARG A 171 14.51 3.37 2.79
N LEU A 172 14.96 2.82 1.66
CA LEU A 172 14.45 3.21 0.34
C LEU A 172 12.94 2.94 0.25
N LEU A 173 12.48 1.73 0.61
CA LEU A 173 11.06 1.39 0.58
C LEU A 173 10.22 2.32 1.47
N ALA A 174 10.69 2.65 2.68
CA ALA A 174 9.99 3.56 3.58
C ALA A 174 9.91 4.99 3.01
N GLY A 175 10.99 5.48 2.38
CA GLY A 175 10.98 6.75 1.67
C GLY A 175 10.04 6.76 0.46
N LEU A 176 10.05 5.69 -0.35
CA LEU A 176 9.12 5.54 -1.47
C LEU A 176 7.66 5.43 -1.01
N ALA A 177 7.39 4.74 0.10
CA ALA A 177 6.04 4.66 0.67
C ALA A 177 5.54 6.04 1.11
N LEU A 178 6.38 6.85 1.75
CA LEU A 178 6.04 8.22 2.14
C LEU A 178 5.65 9.08 0.93
N VAL A 179 6.48 9.05 -0.12
CA VAL A 179 6.23 9.80 -1.36
C VAL A 179 4.98 9.28 -2.07
N ALA A 180 4.78 7.97 -2.12
CA ALA A 180 3.62 7.38 -2.76
C ALA A 180 2.32 7.73 -2.01
N VAL A 181 2.32 7.80 -0.68
CA VAL A 181 1.17 8.29 0.10
C VAL A 181 0.90 9.78 -0.15
N MET A 182 1.95 10.60 -0.23
CA MET A 182 1.82 12.03 -0.60
C MET A 182 1.19 12.21 -1.98
N ILE A 183 1.65 11.44 -2.97
CA ILE A 183 1.07 11.43 -4.33
C ILE A 183 -0.37 10.91 -4.30
N GLN A 184 -0.67 9.85 -3.54
CA GLN A 184 -2.04 9.34 -3.37
C GLN A 184 -3.00 10.40 -2.83
N GLY A 185 -2.58 11.16 -1.80
CA GLY A 185 -3.37 12.27 -1.26
C GLY A 185 -3.64 13.36 -2.30
N LEU A 186 -2.64 13.70 -3.12
CA LEU A 186 -2.81 14.65 -4.22
C LEU A 186 -3.74 14.10 -5.31
N LEU A 187 -3.57 12.85 -5.75
CA LEU A 187 -4.42 12.24 -6.77
C LEU A 187 -5.88 12.15 -6.33
N GLY A 188 -6.14 11.75 -5.08
CA GLY A 188 -7.50 11.66 -4.53
C GLY A 188 -8.16 13.03 -4.44
N GLY A 189 -7.36 14.07 -4.21
CA GLY A 189 -7.79 15.44 -4.12
C GLY A 189 -8.02 16.15 -5.45
N PHE A 190 -7.02 16.10 -6.33
CA PHE A 190 -7.14 16.57 -7.71
C PHE A 190 -8.24 15.85 -8.46
N ARG A 191 -8.64 14.64 -8.07
CA ARG A 191 -9.82 13.99 -8.63
C ARG A 191 -11.06 14.84 -8.46
N VAL A 192 -11.25 15.50 -7.33
CA VAL A 192 -12.44 16.34 -7.10
C VAL A 192 -12.46 17.51 -8.10
N LYS A 193 -11.33 18.23 -8.21
CA LYS A 193 -11.22 19.42 -9.07
C LYS A 193 -11.09 19.10 -10.57
N LEU A 194 -10.31 18.08 -10.94
CA LEU A 194 -10.12 17.68 -12.35
C LEU A 194 -11.29 16.89 -12.92
N ASN A 195 -12.10 16.22 -12.09
CA ASN A 195 -13.33 15.57 -12.57
C ASN A 195 -14.32 16.60 -13.11
N GLU A 196 -14.26 17.86 -12.65
CA GLU A 196 -15.00 19.00 -13.24
C GLU A 196 -14.54 19.32 -14.67
N LEU A 197 -13.29 19.00 -15.02
CA LEU A 197 -12.65 19.42 -16.27
C LEU A 197 -12.46 18.29 -17.30
N VAL A 198 -12.17 17.06 -16.86
CA VAL A 198 -11.68 15.96 -17.73
C VAL A 198 -12.42 14.63 -17.50
N GLY A 199 -13.41 14.58 -16.60
CA GLY A 199 -14.21 13.38 -16.32
C GLY A 199 -13.57 12.37 -15.36
N THR A 200 -14.14 11.15 -15.31
CA THR A 200 -13.96 10.20 -14.19
C THR A 200 -12.68 9.37 -14.22
N ASP A 201 -11.82 9.56 -15.23
CA ASP A 201 -10.60 8.78 -15.48
C ASP A 201 -9.66 8.71 -14.28
N LEU A 202 -9.57 9.81 -13.53
CA LEU A 202 -8.67 9.86 -12.38
C LEU A 202 -9.08 8.93 -11.23
N ALA A 203 -10.36 8.55 -11.14
CA ALA A 203 -10.82 7.64 -10.09
C ALA A 203 -10.22 6.23 -10.23
N ALA A 204 -10.15 5.71 -11.47
CA ALA A 204 -9.55 4.42 -11.76
C ALA A 204 -8.03 4.45 -11.49
N PHE A 205 -7.35 5.50 -11.96
CA PHE A 205 -5.91 5.68 -11.72
C PHE A 205 -5.58 5.81 -10.24
N HIS A 206 -6.34 6.59 -9.48
CA HIS A 206 -6.19 6.72 -8.04
C HIS A 206 -6.35 5.36 -7.34
N GLY A 207 -7.38 4.59 -7.69
CA GLY A 207 -7.61 3.25 -7.12
C GLY A 207 -6.50 2.25 -7.43
N ILE A 208 -5.92 2.28 -8.65
CA ILE A 208 -4.77 1.44 -9.04
C ILE A 208 -3.51 1.88 -8.31
N PHE A 209 -3.23 3.18 -8.25
CA PHE A 209 -2.05 3.69 -7.53
C PHE A 209 -2.14 3.41 -6.02
N ALA A 210 -3.35 3.26 -5.46
CA ALA A 210 -3.54 2.90 -4.05
C ALA A 210 -3.05 1.47 -3.77
N GLN A 211 -3.12 0.58 -4.76
CA GLN A 211 -2.51 -0.75 -4.67
C GLN A 211 -1.00 -0.62 -4.51
N ILE A 212 -0.32 0.22 -5.30
CA ILE A 212 1.14 0.44 -5.19
C ILE A 212 1.53 0.85 -3.77
N VAL A 213 0.82 1.81 -3.17
CA VAL A 213 1.03 2.20 -1.76
C VAL A 213 0.85 1.01 -0.82
N PHE A 214 -0.24 0.26 -0.98
CA PHE A 214 -0.52 -0.90 -0.15
C PHE A 214 0.57 -1.99 -0.25
N GLY A 215 1.16 -2.19 -1.42
CA GLY A 215 2.25 -3.15 -1.63
C GLY A 215 3.58 -2.69 -1.07
N LEU A 216 3.87 -1.39 -1.12
CA LEU A 216 5.06 -0.83 -0.47
C LEU A 216 4.97 -1.06 1.04
N LEU A 217 3.83 -0.77 1.67
CA LEU A 217 3.62 -1.01 3.10
C LEU A 217 3.65 -2.50 3.44
N THR A 218 3.02 -3.36 2.62
CA THR A 218 3.08 -4.82 2.75
C THR A 218 4.53 -5.32 2.65
N SER A 219 5.30 -4.80 1.71
CA SER A 219 6.71 -5.15 1.53
C SER A 219 7.54 -4.75 2.75
N ILE A 220 7.34 -3.55 3.29
CA ILE A 220 8.01 -3.10 4.52
C ILE A 220 7.62 -4.01 5.70
N ALA A 221 6.34 -4.36 5.85
CA ALA A 221 5.88 -5.25 6.93
C ALA A 221 6.51 -6.65 6.84
N VAL A 222 6.55 -7.24 5.64
CA VAL A 222 7.16 -8.56 5.39
C VAL A 222 8.68 -8.52 5.59
N LEU A 223 9.36 -7.51 5.04
CA LEU A 223 10.82 -7.41 5.09
C LEU A 223 11.34 -6.97 6.45
N SER A 224 10.54 -6.28 7.27
CA SER A 224 10.84 -5.96 8.67
C SER A 224 10.62 -7.13 9.62
N ALA A 225 9.89 -8.17 9.20
CA ALA A 225 9.66 -9.37 9.99
C ALA A 225 10.95 -10.20 10.16
N ARG A 226 10.98 -11.01 11.22
CA ARG A 226 12.07 -11.99 11.45
C ARG A 226 12.21 -12.89 10.23
N ALA A 227 13.43 -13.05 9.73
CA ALA A 227 13.70 -13.94 8.58
C ALA A 227 13.82 -15.41 9.02
N SER A 228 13.38 -16.33 8.17
CA SER A 228 13.61 -17.77 8.35
C SER A 228 15.09 -18.10 8.07
N SER A 229 15.66 -19.00 8.86
CA SER A 229 17.05 -19.47 8.72
C SER A 229 17.26 -20.47 7.58
N THR A 230 16.20 -21.03 7.01
CA THR A 230 16.28 -22.09 6.00
C THR A 230 15.87 -21.57 4.61
N ALA A 231 16.67 -21.79 3.58
CA ALA A 231 16.36 -21.45 2.19
C ALA A 231 16.77 -22.60 1.25
N SER A 232 15.98 -22.85 0.20
CA SER A 232 16.28 -23.86 -0.82
C SER A 232 16.24 -23.23 -2.22
N ALA A 233 16.85 -23.91 -3.20
CA ALA A 233 16.74 -23.50 -4.61
C ALA A 233 15.28 -23.53 -5.08
N GLU A 234 14.52 -24.54 -4.64
CA GLU A 234 13.09 -24.67 -4.96
C GLU A 234 12.27 -23.53 -4.36
N SER A 235 12.52 -23.12 -3.11
CA SER A 235 11.80 -21.98 -2.52
C SER A 235 12.06 -20.69 -3.30
N ARG A 236 13.28 -20.49 -3.83
CA ARG A 236 13.60 -19.33 -4.68
C ARG A 236 12.90 -19.40 -6.03
N ARG A 237 12.87 -20.58 -6.66
CA ARG A 237 12.14 -20.82 -7.91
C ARG A 237 10.64 -20.56 -7.76
N LEU A 238 10.02 -21.05 -6.69
CA LEU A 238 8.62 -20.77 -6.37
C LEU A 238 8.41 -19.28 -6.04
N GLY A 239 9.39 -18.64 -5.40
CA GLY A 239 9.39 -17.19 -5.17
C GLY A 239 9.33 -16.38 -6.47
N TRP A 240 10.05 -16.78 -7.52
CA TRP A 240 9.93 -16.15 -8.85
C TRP A 240 8.51 -16.23 -9.40
N TRP A 241 7.91 -17.42 -9.37
CA TRP A 241 6.54 -17.60 -9.87
C TRP A 241 5.50 -16.89 -9.00
N ALA A 242 5.73 -16.77 -7.70
CA ALA A 242 4.90 -15.93 -6.83
C ALA A 242 5.03 -14.43 -7.19
N TRP A 243 6.20 -13.95 -7.65
CA TRP A 243 6.33 -12.59 -8.21
C TRP A 243 5.54 -12.43 -9.51
N VAL A 244 5.63 -13.42 -10.41
CA VAL A 244 4.82 -13.44 -11.64
C VAL A 244 3.33 -13.42 -11.31
N LEU A 245 2.89 -14.21 -10.32
CA LEU A 245 1.52 -14.20 -9.83
C LEU A 245 1.13 -12.84 -9.25
N ALA A 246 1.96 -12.24 -8.40
CA ALA A 246 1.67 -10.93 -7.81
C ALA A 246 1.53 -9.84 -8.88
N LEU A 247 2.38 -9.85 -9.91
CA LEU A 247 2.28 -8.94 -11.06
C LEU A 247 1.01 -9.21 -11.87
N LEU A 248 0.70 -10.47 -12.15
CA LEU A 248 -0.50 -10.83 -12.91
C LEU A 248 -1.78 -10.43 -12.17
N VAL A 249 -1.86 -10.66 -10.85
CA VAL A 249 -2.99 -10.23 -10.03
C VAL A 249 -3.06 -8.70 -9.96
N PHE A 250 -1.94 -7.98 -9.90
CA PHE A 250 -1.94 -6.51 -9.98
C PHE A 250 -2.58 -6.01 -11.28
N VAL A 251 -2.18 -6.60 -12.41
CA VAL A 251 -2.75 -6.29 -13.73
C VAL A 251 -4.25 -6.65 -13.77
N GLN A 252 -4.65 -7.77 -13.17
CA GLN A 252 -6.05 -8.17 -13.07
C GLN A 252 -6.89 -7.20 -12.21
N VAL A 253 -6.34 -6.68 -11.11
CA VAL A 253 -6.94 -5.61 -10.28
C VAL A 253 -7.08 -4.33 -11.10
N ALA A 254 -6.09 -3.97 -11.92
CA ALA A 254 -6.20 -2.83 -12.82
C ALA A 254 -7.33 -3.01 -13.84
N PHE A 255 -7.46 -4.19 -14.45
CA PHE A 255 -8.61 -4.49 -15.31
C PHE A 255 -9.94 -4.49 -14.53
N GLY A 256 -9.95 -4.91 -13.27
CA GLY A 256 -11.14 -4.82 -12.40
C GLY A 256 -11.56 -3.37 -12.13
N ALA A 257 -10.60 -2.48 -11.89
CA ALA A 257 -10.85 -1.04 -11.83
C ALA A 257 -11.42 -0.51 -13.16
N MET A 258 -10.87 -0.95 -14.29
CA MET A 258 -11.42 -0.60 -15.60
C MET A 258 -12.83 -1.13 -15.81
N VAL A 259 -13.19 -2.36 -15.44
CA VAL A 259 -14.58 -2.86 -15.51
C VAL A 259 -15.54 -2.04 -14.65
N ARG A 260 -15.04 -1.46 -13.55
CA ARG A 260 -15.83 -0.63 -12.66
C ARG A 260 -16.15 0.74 -13.26
N HIS A 261 -15.18 1.36 -13.91
CA HIS A 261 -15.27 2.73 -14.44
C HIS A 261 -15.58 2.80 -15.95
N TYR A 262 -15.14 1.80 -16.73
CA TYR A 262 -15.28 1.65 -18.18
C TYR A 262 -15.69 0.20 -18.52
N PRO A 263 -16.97 -0.19 -18.33
CA PRO A 263 -17.44 -1.55 -18.51
C PRO A 263 -17.55 -1.99 -19.99
N ILE A 264 -16.54 -1.69 -20.82
CA ILE A 264 -16.49 -2.09 -22.23
C ILE A 264 -16.15 -3.59 -22.39
N PRO A 265 -16.52 -4.23 -23.53
CA PRO A 265 -16.26 -5.66 -23.73
C PRO A 265 -14.79 -6.07 -23.56
N LEU A 266 -13.84 -5.20 -23.96
CA LEU A 266 -12.42 -5.49 -23.83
C LEU A 266 -11.96 -5.58 -22.37
N SER A 267 -12.36 -4.63 -21.50
CA SER A 267 -11.97 -4.62 -20.09
C SER A 267 -12.52 -5.84 -19.35
N GLN A 268 -13.76 -6.23 -19.67
CA GLN A 268 -14.41 -7.43 -19.13
C GLN A 268 -13.65 -8.71 -19.54
N ARG A 269 -13.37 -8.89 -20.83
CA ARG A 269 -12.63 -10.05 -21.35
C ARG A 269 -11.24 -10.17 -20.74
N LEU A 270 -10.51 -9.05 -20.65
CA LEU A 270 -9.17 -9.03 -20.06
C LEU A 270 -9.21 -9.33 -18.55
N HIS A 271 -10.21 -8.83 -17.82
CA HIS A 271 -10.39 -9.14 -16.41
C HIS A 271 -10.66 -10.64 -16.18
N PHE A 272 -11.53 -11.27 -16.97
CA PHE A 272 -11.78 -12.71 -16.88
C PHE A 272 -10.58 -13.55 -17.30
N ALA A 273 -9.98 -13.25 -18.45
CA ALA A 273 -8.84 -14.00 -18.96
C ALA A 273 -7.68 -13.99 -17.95
N THR A 274 -7.34 -12.82 -17.41
CA THR A 274 -6.31 -12.71 -16.38
C THR A 274 -6.71 -13.39 -15.07
N ALA A 275 -7.99 -13.38 -14.67
CA ALA A 275 -8.47 -14.10 -13.49
C ALA A 275 -8.30 -15.63 -13.62
N PHE A 276 -8.60 -16.21 -14.78
CA PHE A 276 -8.38 -17.65 -15.03
C PHE A 276 -6.89 -18.01 -14.97
N VAL A 277 -6.04 -17.24 -15.66
CA VAL A 277 -4.59 -17.48 -15.67
C VAL A 277 -4.00 -17.31 -14.26
N ALA A 278 -4.41 -16.26 -13.52
CA ALA A 278 -3.96 -16.02 -12.15
C ALA A 278 -4.38 -17.15 -11.21
N THR A 279 -5.61 -17.64 -11.33
CA THR A 279 -6.12 -18.74 -10.51
C THR A 279 -5.36 -20.04 -10.79
N ALA A 280 -5.15 -20.39 -12.06
CA ALA A 280 -4.37 -21.58 -12.43
C ALA A 280 -2.94 -21.51 -11.89
N LEU A 281 -2.27 -20.36 -12.05
CA LEU A 281 -0.92 -20.15 -11.53
C LEU A 281 -0.89 -20.19 -9.99
N ALA A 282 -1.88 -19.59 -9.32
CA ALA A 282 -1.98 -19.59 -7.87
C ALA A 282 -2.17 -21.00 -7.32
N VAL A 283 -3.08 -21.79 -7.89
CA VAL A 283 -3.33 -23.18 -7.47
C VAL A 283 -2.08 -24.04 -7.67
N TRP A 284 -1.41 -23.92 -8.81
CA TRP A 284 -0.17 -24.65 -9.07
C TRP A 284 0.94 -24.26 -8.08
N ALA A 285 1.17 -22.96 -7.88
CA ALA A 285 2.21 -22.46 -6.98
C ALA A 285 1.93 -22.83 -5.51
N LEU A 286 0.68 -22.68 -5.05
CA LEU A 286 0.27 -23.06 -3.70
C LEU A 286 0.43 -24.56 -3.46
N ARG A 287 0.02 -25.41 -4.42
CA ARG A 287 0.25 -26.85 -4.35
C ARG A 287 1.74 -27.15 -4.17
N ALA A 288 2.60 -26.56 -5.00
CA ALA A 288 4.04 -26.78 -4.92
C ALA A 288 4.62 -26.31 -3.57
N VAL A 289 4.17 -25.17 -3.06
CA VAL A 289 4.54 -24.65 -1.72
C VAL A 289 4.10 -25.59 -0.60
N PHE A 290 2.88 -26.14 -0.65
CA PHE A 290 2.37 -27.02 0.41
C PHE A 290 3.02 -28.42 0.41
N VAL A 291 3.48 -28.89 -0.75
CA VAL A 291 4.17 -30.18 -0.89
C VAL A 291 5.62 -30.12 -0.40
N ASP A 292 6.34 -29.01 -0.63
CA ASP A 292 7.72 -28.83 -0.15
C ASP A 292 7.76 -28.28 1.30
N PRO A 293 8.25 -29.04 2.30
CA PRO A 293 8.26 -28.60 3.70
C PRO A 293 9.04 -27.30 3.94
N VAL A 294 10.14 -27.08 3.21
CA VAL A 294 10.97 -25.88 3.34
C VAL A 294 10.21 -24.66 2.83
N SER A 295 9.62 -24.74 1.63
CA SER A 295 8.78 -23.67 1.06
C SER A 295 7.55 -23.40 1.91
N ARG A 296 6.87 -24.44 2.42
CA ARG A 296 5.73 -24.29 3.33
C ARG A 296 6.09 -23.52 4.59
N ALA A 297 7.21 -23.87 5.22
CA ALA A 297 7.69 -23.20 6.43
C ALA A 297 8.04 -21.73 6.17
N ARG A 298 8.63 -21.42 5.01
CA ARG A 298 8.96 -20.04 4.62
C ARG A 298 7.73 -19.21 4.25
N ALA A 299 6.80 -19.79 3.52
CA ALA A 299 5.54 -19.14 3.15
C ALA A 299 4.69 -18.83 4.38
N GLY A 300 4.71 -19.72 5.38
CA GLY A 300 4.03 -19.54 6.65
C GLY A 300 2.53 -19.28 6.46
N TRP A 301 2.02 -18.24 7.14
CA TRP A 301 0.60 -17.89 7.08
C TRP A 301 0.18 -17.29 5.72
N PHE A 302 1.10 -16.78 4.91
CA PHE A 302 0.76 -16.13 3.64
C PHE A 302 0.19 -17.11 2.61
N ALA A 303 0.65 -18.36 2.58
CA ALA A 303 0.08 -19.40 1.71
C ALA A 303 -1.37 -19.73 2.10
N TRP A 304 -1.66 -19.81 3.40
CA TRP A 304 -3.02 -20.04 3.91
C TRP A 304 -3.94 -18.86 3.61
N ALA A 305 -3.47 -17.64 3.86
CA ALA A 305 -4.23 -16.43 3.55
C ALA A 305 -4.55 -16.32 2.06
N LEU A 306 -3.56 -16.56 1.19
CA LEU A 306 -3.78 -16.55 -0.26
C LEU A 306 -4.80 -17.61 -0.68
N THR A 307 -4.74 -18.82 -0.10
CA THR A 307 -5.70 -19.88 -0.37
C THR A 307 -7.13 -19.47 0.02
N ALA A 308 -7.32 -18.97 1.25
CA ALA A 308 -8.63 -18.56 1.74
C ALA A 308 -9.20 -17.37 0.94
N LEU A 309 -8.37 -16.35 0.69
CA LEU A 309 -8.76 -15.17 -0.08
C LEU A 309 -9.09 -15.53 -1.53
N LEU A 310 -8.37 -16.45 -2.16
CA LEU A 310 -8.65 -16.89 -3.53
C LEU A 310 -10.03 -17.55 -3.64
N VAL A 311 -10.38 -18.45 -2.71
CA VAL A 311 -11.70 -19.10 -2.69
C VAL A 311 -12.81 -18.06 -2.57
N VAL A 312 -12.67 -17.15 -1.60
CA VAL A 312 -13.65 -16.07 -1.38
C VAL A 312 -13.72 -15.15 -2.60
N GLN A 313 -12.59 -14.83 -3.23
CA GLN A 313 -12.52 -13.93 -4.39
C GLN A 313 -13.27 -14.49 -5.60
N LEU A 314 -13.17 -15.79 -5.85
CA LEU A 314 -13.85 -16.45 -6.97
C LEU A 314 -15.38 -16.39 -6.78
N TYR A 315 -15.86 -16.70 -5.58
CA TYR A 315 -17.29 -16.56 -5.25
C TYR A 315 -17.75 -15.11 -5.41
N LEU A 316 -17.06 -14.17 -4.77
CA LEU A 316 -17.40 -12.75 -4.84
C LEU A 316 -17.32 -12.19 -6.26
N GLY A 317 -16.46 -12.74 -7.13
CA GLY A 317 -16.37 -12.34 -8.54
C GLY A 317 -17.61 -12.71 -9.33
N ILE A 318 -18.16 -13.91 -9.09
CA ILE A 318 -19.42 -14.35 -9.70
C ILE A 318 -20.56 -13.46 -9.22
N GLU A 319 -20.70 -13.27 -7.91
CA GLU A 319 -21.76 -12.45 -7.32
C GLU A 319 -21.67 -10.98 -7.75
N ALA A 320 -20.46 -10.40 -7.78
CA ALA A 320 -20.26 -9.02 -8.23
C ALA A 320 -20.58 -8.85 -9.72
N TRP A 321 -20.31 -9.87 -10.55
CA TRP A 321 -20.67 -9.88 -11.95
C TRP A 321 -22.19 -9.94 -12.13
N LEU A 322 -22.87 -10.90 -11.49
CA LEU A 322 -24.32 -11.05 -11.56
C LEU A 322 -25.04 -9.79 -11.04
N ALA A 323 -24.55 -9.19 -9.94
CA ALA A 323 -25.12 -7.98 -9.38
C ALA A 323 -25.05 -6.76 -10.32
N LYS A 324 -24.03 -6.68 -11.19
CA LYS A 324 -23.85 -5.53 -12.11
C LYS A 324 -24.36 -5.79 -13.53
N PHE A 325 -24.21 -7.02 -14.02
CA PHE A 325 -24.44 -7.38 -15.43
C PHE A 325 -25.51 -8.47 -15.62
N GLY A 326 -26.02 -9.05 -14.53
CA GLY A 326 -27.05 -10.09 -14.58
C GLY A 326 -28.48 -9.56 -14.75
N ALA A 327 -28.70 -8.26 -14.54
CA ALA A 327 -29.95 -7.62 -14.88
C ALA A 327 -30.01 -7.39 -16.40
N TYR A 328 -31.13 -7.74 -17.05
CA TYR A 328 -31.35 -7.57 -18.51
C TYR A 328 -31.52 -6.09 -18.92
N MET A 329 -30.61 -5.23 -18.47
CA MET A 329 -30.62 -3.78 -18.64
C MET A 329 -29.17 -3.28 -18.69
N LEU A 330 -28.97 -2.05 -19.16
CA LEU A 330 -27.64 -1.45 -19.21
C LEU A 330 -27.03 -1.38 -17.79
N PRO A 331 -25.75 -1.75 -17.59
CA PRO A 331 -25.10 -1.79 -16.28
C PRO A 331 -25.14 -0.46 -15.51
N GLU A 332 -25.22 0.65 -16.23
CA GLU A 332 -25.29 2.01 -15.68
C GLU A 332 -26.67 2.33 -15.09
N LEU A 333 -27.71 1.64 -15.53
CA LEU A 333 -29.09 1.84 -15.08
C LEU A 333 -29.45 0.94 -13.89
N VAL A 334 -28.63 -0.07 -13.58
CA VAL A 334 -28.90 -1.02 -12.49
C VAL A 334 -28.87 -0.26 -11.15
N PRO A 335 -29.97 -0.29 -10.37
CA PRO A 335 -30.02 0.41 -9.09
C PRO A 335 -28.94 -0.08 -8.12
N ILE A 336 -28.29 0.85 -7.43
CA ILE A 336 -27.29 0.52 -6.41
C ILE A 336 -28.02 0.11 -5.13
N THR A 337 -28.18 -1.19 -4.90
CA THR A 337 -28.69 -1.72 -3.63
C THR A 337 -27.59 -1.78 -2.57
N PRO A 338 -27.91 -1.72 -1.26
CA PRO A 338 -26.92 -1.90 -0.20
C PRO A 338 -26.15 -3.24 -0.32
N GLU A 339 -26.84 -4.33 -0.63
CA GLU A 339 -26.25 -5.65 -0.81
C GLU A 339 -25.35 -5.73 -2.04
N GLY A 340 -25.81 -5.26 -3.20
CA GLY A 340 -25.00 -5.23 -4.42
C GLY A 340 -23.77 -4.33 -4.27
N GLY A 341 -23.93 -3.19 -3.57
CA GLY A 341 -22.82 -2.32 -3.19
C GLY A 341 -21.83 -3.02 -2.26
N ALA A 342 -22.29 -3.77 -1.27
CA ALA A 342 -21.45 -4.53 -0.35
C ALA A 342 -20.67 -5.64 -1.08
N ILE A 343 -21.32 -6.45 -1.91
CA ILE A 343 -20.69 -7.53 -2.69
C ILE A 343 -19.58 -6.98 -3.60
N ARG A 344 -19.87 -5.90 -4.34
CA ARG A 344 -18.87 -5.26 -5.22
C ARG A 344 -17.70 -4.66 -4.43
N THR A 345 -17.97 -4.10 -3.25
CA THR A 345 -16.95 -3.58 -2.33
C THR A 345 -16.07 -4.70 -1.81
N LEU A 346 -16.67 -5.80 -1.35
CA LEU A 346 -15.97 -6.98 -0.84
C LEU A 346 -15.12 -7.63 -1.94
N HIS A 347 -15.64 -7.80 -3.15
CA HIS A 347 -14.87 -8.35 -4.27
C HIS A 347 -13.62 -7.51 -4.59
N ALA A 348 -13.75 -6.18 -4.57
CA ALA A 348 -12.61 -5.29 -4.79
C ALA A 348 -11.60 -5.37 -3.62
N LEU A 349 -12.08 -5.36 -2.38
CA LEU A 349 -11.24 -5.41 -1.18
C LEU A 349 -10.50 -6.76 -1.04
N VAL A 350 -11.20 -7.87 -1.25
CA VAL A 350 -10.61 -9.22 -1.23
C VAL A 350 -9.62 -9.36 -2.39
N GLY A 351 -9.90 -8.77 -3.56
CA GLY A 351 -8.94 -8.69 -4.67
C GLY A 351 -7.63 -8.01 -4.29
N SER A 352 -7.69 -6.87 -3.59
CA SER A 352 -6.51 -6.23 -2.99
C SER A 352 -5.79 -7.14 -1.99
N GLY A 353 -6.54 -7.91 -1.20
CA GLY A 353 -6.00 -8.92 -0.28
C GLY A 353 -5.27 -10.06 -0.99
N VAL A 354 -5.85 -10.64 -2.04
CA VAL A 354 -5.22 -11.68 -2.87
C VAL A 354 -3.90 -11.17 -3.44
N TRP A 355 -3.91 -9.95 -3.99
CA TRP A 355 -2.72 -9.32 -4.51
C TRP A 355 -1.61 -9.15 -3.44
N ALA A 356 -1.94 -8.60 -2.27
CA ALA A 356 -0.98 -8.40 -1.20
C ALA A 356 -0.48 -9.72 -0.61
N ALA A 357 -1.32 -10.74 -0.51
CA ALA A 357 -0.93 -12.08 -0.08
C ALA A 357 0.03 -12.75 -1.09
N ALA A 358 -0.21 -12.59 -2.40
CA ALA A 358 0.71 -13.06 -3.44
C ALA A 358 2.07 -12.34 -3.38
N LEU A 359 2.07 -11.02 -3.19
CA LEU A 359 3.29 -10.23 -2.99
C LEU A 359 4.07 -10.68 -1.73
N ALA A 360 3.35 -10.86 -0.61
CA ALA A 360 3.96 -11.30 0.63
C ALA A 360 4.52 -12.73 0.52
N LEU A 361 3.82 -13.62 -0.17
CA LEU A 361 4.30 -14.96 -0.51
C LEU A 361 5.59 -14.88 -1.33
N ALA A 362 5.63 -14.06 -2.38
CA ALA A 362 6.82 -13.87 -3.22
C ALA A 362 8.03 -13.40 -2.41
N LEU A 363 7.85 -12.38 -1.58
CA LEU A 363 8.89 -11.86 -0.69
C LEU A 363 9.35 -12.93 0.32
N SER A 364 8.43 -13.66 0.94
CA SER A 364 8.76 -14.68 1.94
C SER A 364 9.59 -15.83 1.35
N LEU A 365 9.26 -16.27 0.14
CA LEU A 365 9.95 -17.34 -0.57
C LEU A 365 11.30 -16.90 -1.14
N TRP A 366 11.40 -15.65 -1.60
CA TRP A 366 12.61 -15.09 -2.23
C TRP A 366 13.69 -14.63 -1.26
N ARG A 367 13.34 -14.24 -0.03
CA ARG A 367 14.29 -13.66 0.95
C ARG A 367 15.54 -14.56 1.16
N PRO A 368 16.77 -14.03 1.10
CA PRO A 368 17.96 -14.80 1.45
C PRO A 368 17.89 -15.33 2.90
N ALA A 369 18.46 -16.51 3.17
CA ALA A 369 18.69 -16.94 4.54
C ALA A 369 19.69 -15.98 5.21
N PRO A 370 19.49 -15.60 6.48
CA PRO A 370 20.48 -14.85 7.25
C PRO A 370 21.80 -15.63 7.27
N VAL A 371 22.91 -14.98 6.91
CA VAL A 371 24.23 -15.53 7.19
C VAL A 371 24.44 -15.39 8.69
N LEU A 372 24.33 -16.49 9.43
CA LEU A 372 24.81 -16.54 10.81
C LEU A 372 26.32 -16.35 10.72
N GLY A 373 26.82 -15.18 11.11
CA GLY A 373 28.26 -14.97 11.23
C GLY A 373 28.83 -16.04 12.14
N ASN A 374 29.91 -16.69 11.71
CA ASN A 374 30.71 -17.58 12.55
C ASN A 374 31.14 -16.84 13.83
N THR A 375 30.33 -16.91 14.89
CA THR A 375 30.74 -16.53 16.25
C THR A 375 31.37 -17.72 16.96
N LEU A 376 32.08 -18.58 16.23
CA LEU A 376 33.09 -19.46 16.81
C LEU A 376 34.38 -18.64 16.86
N ASN A 377 34.55 -17.92 17.95
CA ASN A 377 35.82 -17.30 18.34
C ASN A 377 36.81 -18.46 18.59
N PRO A 378 37.87 -18.68 17.79
CA PRO A 378 38.86 -19.72 18.07
C PRO A 378 39.87 -19.29 19.14
N HIS A 379 39.79 -18.04 19.64
CA HIS A 379 40.70 -17.51 20.64
C HIS A 379 40.24 -17.86 22.07
N VAL A 380 40.21 -19.15 22.39
CA VAL A 380 40.57 -19.59 23.74
C VAL A 380 41.88 -20.36 23.58
N SER A 381 42.97 -19.59 23.54
CA SER A 381 44.31 -20.12 23.74
C SER A 381 44.34 -20.79 25.12
N VAL A 382 44.35 -22.12 25.15
CA VAL A 382 44.81 -22.88 26.31
C VAL A 382 46.29 -22.56 26.47
N ARG A 383 46.59 -21.53 27.26
CA ARG A 383 47.93 -21.29 27.80
C ARG A 383 48.06 -22.11 29.09
N ALA A 384 49.14 -22.87 29.13
CA ALA A 384 49.88 -23.30 30.31
C ALA A 384 49.14 -24.17 31.34
N ALA A 385 49.30 -25.49 31.19
CA ALA A 385 49.50 -26.36 32.34
C ALA A 385 50.95 -26.87 32.29
N GLY A 386 51.81 -26.24 33.08
CA GLY A 386 53.16 -26.66 33.40
C GLY A 386 53.54 -26.00 34.72
N GLN A 387 54.01 -26.82 35.66
CA GLN A 387 54.35 -26.54 37.07
C GLN A 387 53.10 -26.57 37.99
N ASP A 388 52.94 -27.50 38.94
CA ASP A 388 53.90 -28.22 39.79
C ASP A 388 53.65 -29.73 39.91
#